data_AF-A0A553NU48-F1
#
_entry.id   AF-A0A553NU48-F1
#
_cell.length_a   1.000
_cell.length_b   1.000
_cell.length_c   1.000
_cell.angle_alpha   90.00
_cell.angle_beta   90.00
_cell.angle_gamma   90.00
#
_symmetry.space_group_name_H-M   'P 1'
#
loop_
_entity.id
_entity.type
_entity.pdbx_description
1 polymer ?
#
loop_
_entity_poly.entity_id
_entity_poly.type
_entity_poly.pdbx_seq_one_letter_code
_entity_poly.pdbx_strand_id
1 'polypeptide(L)'
;MFALIKTMCHPKEFFKPGFRRMTGSKMILLWVVLLLFSAMCKADEGDDVDPCDEASFECPKPNGNFADPCECRRFFICNSYVPTKILCPARLLWDDRKKECTYANEAECGPVEVEEIDEEKEKIEEAPKCDPELCQLPYCLCSKNGDDPPMDPESIPQFILLMIDGAVNTNNFDYYESLLNNTDQAEEKRLKATFFIQNEYCNYYMVERLYTEGHEIALSSVTGENLQRANVSVWRNEFSSLRDILVKFSNVSPEDILGVRAPRLKPGYNEQYQALIEEGFIWDSSVSTLALDPPVWPYTLDYKIPHDCRVKSCPTKSFPGLWELPLNSHFVGDDTGGQCPFVDQCVFSFQSSDDVFGWLKEDFLRHYETNRSPYLLSLHTNWFLTKSQDEGLHKFVDWARTQDDVFFVTATEFLLWLTDENLGQGSKTSYKTPPLLTERKLSCNTPNSCELPHTESNGVESLRYMKTCRDCPQVYPWLKDLGEQN
;
A
#
# COMPACT_ATOMS: atom_id res chain seq x y z
N MET A 1 41.55 -31.00 -11.23
CA MET A 1 42.10 -30.80 -12.59
C MET A 1 41.01 -30.39 -13.60
N PHE A 2 39.91 -29.76 -13.16
CA PHE A 2 38.88 -29.15 -14.02
C PHE A 2 38.57 -27.70 -13.60
N ALA A 3 39.38 -27.13 -12.69
CA ALA A 3 39.21 -25.78 -12.12
C ALA A 3 40.26 -24.77 -12.61
N LEU A 4 40.94 -25.04 -13.73
CA LEU A 4 42.00 -24.17 -14.27
C LEU A 4 41.84 -23.84 -15.77
N ILE A 5 40.70 -24.22 -16.39
CA ILE A 5 40.47 -24.06 -17.84
C ILE A 5 39.39 -22.99 -18.17
N LYS A 6 38.56 -22.56 -17.21
CA LYS A 6 37.52 -21.55 -17.47
C LYS A 6 38.00 -20.09 -17.52
N THR A 7 39.26 -19.79 -17.22
CA THR A 7 39.74 -18.41 -16.99
C THR A 7 40.55 -17.78 -18.13
N MET A 8 40.58 -18.35 -19.35
CA MET A 8 41.48 -17.87 -20.41
C MET A 8 40.85 -17.53 -21.78
N CYS A 9 39.53 -17.37 -21.88
CA CYS A 9 38.87 -17.05 -23.17
C CYS A 9 38.18 -15.67 -23.28
N HIS A 10 38.34 -14.74 -22.34
CA HIS A 10 37.82 -13.37 -22.49
C HIS A 10 38.82 -12.30 -22.01
N PRO A 11 39.38 -11.44 -22.91
CA PRO A 11 40.30 -10.39 -22.51
C PRO A 11 39.70 -8.98 -22.67
N LYS A 12 39.22 -8.38 -21.58
CA LYS A 12 39.08 -6.93 -21.32
C LYS A 12 39.11 -6.82 -19.79
N GLU A 13 40.02 -6.18 -19.09
CA GLU A 13 40.88 -5.04 -19.34
C GLU A 13 42.14 -5.23 -18.50
N PHE A 14 43.33 -4.83 -18.96
CA PHE A 14 44.43 -4.34 -18.10
C PHE A 14 45.60 -3.95 -19.02
N PHE A 15 45.70 -2.67 -19.36
CA PHE A 15 46.91 -2.10 -19.96
C PHE A 15 47.22 -0.73 -19.33
N LYS A 16 48.24 -0.70 -18.47
CA LYS A 16 49.15 0.46 -18.32
C LYS A 16 50.58 -0.03 -18.53
N PRO A 17 51.45 0.74 -19.21
CA PRO A 17 52.62 0.18 -19.87
C PRO A 17 53.87 0.22 -18.99
N GLY A 18 54.57 -0.91 -18.94
CA GLY A 18 55.87 -1.07 -18.28
C GLY A 18 56.83 -1.93 -19.09
N PHE A 19 57.59 -1.28 -19.97
CA PHE A 19 58.96 -1.59 -20.37
C PHE A 19 59.34 -2.88 -21.16
N ARG A 20 60.14 -2.58 -22.20
CA ARG A 20 61.31 -3.30 -22.75
C ARG A 20 61.15 -4.38 -23.85
N ARG A 21 61.73 -4.01 -25.01
CA ARG A 21 62.26 -4.82 -26.12
C ARG A 21 62.68 -6.24 -25.73
N MET A 22 62.12 -7.25 -26.39
CA MET A 22 62.72 -8.58 -26.52
C MET A 22 63.01 -8.92 -28.00
N THR A 23 64.12 -9.63 -28.20
CA THR A 23 64.77 -9.95 -29.49
C THR A 23 64.14 -11.14 -30.23
N GLY A 24 64.40 -11.20 -31.55
CA GLY A 24 63.70 -11.99 -32.56
C GLY A 24 63.64 -13.52 -32.43
N SER A 25 64.29 -14.14 -31.45
CA SER A 25 64.21 -15.61 -31.27
C SER A 25 62.96 -16.06 -30.48
N LYS A 26 62.30 -15.15 -29.74
CA LYS A 26 61.09 -15.48 -28.96
C LYS A 26 59.78 -15.33 -29.74
N MET A 27 59.80 -14.64 -30.89
CA MET A 27 58.64 -14.55 -31.79
C MET A 27 58.33 -15.88 -32.47
N ILE A 28 59.36 -16.63 -32.88
CA ILE A 28 59.18 -17.89 -33.62
C ILE A 28 58.57 -18.98 -32.72
N LEU A 29 58.96 -19.02 -31.44
CA LEU A 29 58.37 -19.95 -30.47
C LEU A 29 56.90 -19.60 -30.17
N LEU A 30 56.55 -18.31 -30.13
CA LEU A 30 55.16 -17.87 -29.94
C LEU A 30 54.28 -18.26 -31.13
N TRP A 31 54.78 -18.15 -32.36
CA TRP A 31 54.05 -18.52 -33.57
C TRP A 31 53.85 -20.04 -33.71
N VAL A 32 54.83 -20.86 -33.31
CA VAL A 32 54.68 -22.33 -33.32
C VAL A 32 53.68 -22.79 -32.24
N VAL A 33 53.67 -22.15 -31.07
CA VAL A 33 52.67 -22.42 -30.02
C VAL A 33 51.27 -21.99 -30.48
N LEU A 34 51.13 -20.81 -31.11
CA LEU A 34 49.84 -20.35 -31.66
C LEU A 34 49.30 -21.25 -32.78
N LEU A 35 50.17 -21.78 -33.65
CA LEU A 35 49.75 -22.72 -34.70
C LEU A 35 49.33 -24.08 -34.13
N LEU A 36 50.00 -24.58 -33.09
CA LEU A 36 49.58 -25.81 -32.40
C LEU A 36 48.29 -25.61 -31.58
N PHE A 37 48.05 -24.44 -31.01
CA PHE A 37 46.79 -24.11 -30.33
C PHE A 37 45.61 -23.98 -31.31
N SER A 38 45.84 -23.47 -32.53
CA SER A 38 44.80 -23.42 -33.57
C SER A 38 44.35 -24.81 -34.08
N ALA A 39 45.15 -25.85 -33.83
CA ALA A 39 44.86 -27.23 -34.24
C ALA A 39 44.13 -28.06 -33.16
N MET A 40 43.98 -27.57 -31.93
CA MET A 40 43.26 -28.27 -30.84
C MET A 40 41.88 -27.68 -30.52
N CYS A 41 41.42 -26.64 -31.23
CA CYS A 41 40.06 -26.12 -31.14
C CYS A 41 39.17 -26.60 -32.30
N LYS A 42 39.21 -27.91 -32.60
CA LYS A 42 38.31 -28.53 -33.58
C LYS A 42 37.88 -29.90 -33.07
N ALA A 43 36.75 -29.90 -32.37
CA ALA A 43 35.79 -30.98 -32.17
C ALA A 43 35.08 -30.73 -30.84
N ASP A 44 34.07 -29.87 -30.87
CA ASP A 44 32.85 -30.13 -30.11
C ASP A 44 31.75 -30.04 -31.18
N GLU A 45 31.49 -31.17 -31.84
CA GLU A 45 30.18 -31.38 -32.45
C GLU A 45 29.23 -31.43 -31.26
N GLY A 46 28.65 -30.28 -30.91
CA GLY A 46 27.47 -30.27 -30.06
C GLY A 46 26.42 -31.09 -30.77
N ASP A 47 25.98 -32.18 -30.15
CA ASP A 47 24.74 -32.83 -30.52
C ASP A 47 23.67 -31.72 -30.56
N ASP A 48 23.09 -31.47 -31.75
CA ASP A 48 21.83 -30.75 -31.88
C ASP A 48 20.76 -31.64 -31.23
N VAL A 49 20.69 -31.61 -29.91
CA VAL A 49 19.57 -32.18 -29.16
C VAL A 49 18.38 -31.29 -29.47
N ASP A 50 17.45 -31.82 -30.25
CA ASP A 50 16.16 -31.17 -30.48
C ASP A 50 15.53 -30.87 -29.11
N PRO A 51 15.31 -29.60 -28.72
CA PRO A 51 14.68 -29.25 -27.45
C PRO A 51 13.25 -29.78 -27.34
N CYS A 52 12.70 -30.33 -28.43
CA CYS A 52 11.38 -30.95 -28.53
C CYS A 52 11.36 -32.46 -28.36
N ASP A 53 12.47 -33.11 -28.02
CA ASP A 53 12.44 -34.55 -27.74
C ASP A 53 11.79 -34.80 -26.36
N GLU A 54 10.55 -35.32 -26.35
CA GLU A 54 9.73 -35.45 -25.13
C GLU A 54 10.37 -36.36 -24.05
N ALA A 55 11.34 -37.18 -24.43
CA ALA A 55 12.03 -38.13 -23.55
C ALA A 55 13.24 -37.52 -22.81
N SER A 56 13.60 -36.25 -23.06
CA SER A 56 14.84 -35.64 -22.57
C SER A 56 14.65 -34.37 -21.72
N PHE A 57 13.43 -34.05 -21.26
CA PHE A 57 13.23 -32.89 -20.38
C PHE A 57 13.93 -33.11 -19.04
N GLU A 58 14.95 -32.30 -18.73
CA GLU A 58 15.65 -32.28 -17.45
C GLU A 58 15.21 -31.08 -16.63
N CYS A 59 14.92 -31.31 -15.34
CA CYS A 59 14.51 -30.28 -14.42
C CYS A 59 15.61 -29.22 -14.21
N PRO A 60 15.38 -27.93 -14.55
CA PRO A 60 16.40 -26.89 -14.40
C PRO A 60 16.78 -26.61 -12.95
N LYS A 61 15.85 -26.84 -12.01
CA LYS A 61 16.03 -26.69 -10.56
C LYS A 61 15.41 -27.90 -9.85
N PRO A 62 15.80 -28.21 -8.58
CA PRO A 62 15.32 -29.40 -7.88
C PRO A 62 13.80 -29.44 -7.75
N ASN A 63 13.16 -28.29 -7.52
CA ASN A 63 11.70 -28.20 -7.41
C ASN A 63 11.19 -26.98 -8.19
N GLY A 64 9.97 -27.07 -8.71
CA GLY A 64 9.28 -25.94 -9.35
C GLY A 64 8.46 -26.34 -10.58
N ASN A 65 7.79 -25.37 -11.18
CA ASN A 65 7.04 -25.53 -12.42
C ASN A 65 7.80 -24.88 -13.57
N PHE A 66 7.92 -25.58 -14.69
CA PHE A 66 8.72 -25.16 -15.84
C PHE A 66 7.93 -25.36 -17.12
N ALA A 67 8.00 -24.39 -18.03
CA ALA A 67 7.40 -24.54 -19.35
C ALA A 67 7.93 -25.77 -20.08
N ASP A 68 7.04 -26.38 -20.85
CA ASP A 68 7.46 -27.26 -21.93
C ASP A 68 8.08 -26.40 -23.06
N PRO A 69 9.31 -26.70 -23.51
CA PRO A 69 9.98 -26.01 -24.61
C PRO A 69 9.20 -25.93 -25.92
N CYS A 70 8.30 -26.88 -26.17
CA CYS A 70 7.73 -27.10 -27.49
C CYS A 70 6.21 -27.17 -27.51
N GLU A 71 5.55 -27.44 -26.39
CA GLU A 71 4.08 -27.45 -26.32
C GLU A 71 3.52 -26.55 -25.22
N CYS A 72 3.03 -25.38 -25.61
CA CYS A 72 2.48 -24.39 -24.68
C CYS A 72 1.23 -24.87 -23.92
N ARG A 73 0.61 -25.99 -24.30
CA ARG A 73 -0.57 -26.52 -23.59
C ARG A 73 -0.21 -27.32 -22.34
N ARG A 74 1.07 -27.48 -22.05
CA ARG A 74 1.56 -28.30 -20.94
C ARG A 74 2.80 -27.70 -20.31
N PHE A 75 3.10 -28.17 -19.11
CA PHE A 75 4.25 -27.77 -18.33
C PHE A 75 4.75 -28.96 -17.50
N PHE A 76 5.94 -28.83 -16.93
CA PHE A 76 6.53 -29.83 -16.06
C PHE A 76 6.55 -29.34 -14.61
N ILE A 77 6.19 -30.24 -13.69
CA ILE A 77 6.43 -30.07 -12.26
C ILE A 77 7.64 -30.92 -11.90
N CYS A 78 8.68 -30.28 -11.39
CA CYS A 78 9.88 -30.93 -10.90
C CYS A 78 9.78 -31.12 -9.39
N ASN A 79 10.09 -32.33 -8.92
CA ASN A 79 10.27 -32.65 -7.51
C ASN A 79 11.55 -33.46 -7.34
N SER A 80 12.52 -32.93 -6.60
CA SER A 80 13.88 -33.52 -6.47
C SER A 80 14.50 -33.91 -7.82
N TYR A 81 14.42 -33.01 -8.81
CA TYR A 81 14.85 -33.19 -10.20
C TYR A 81 14.07 -34.21 -11.04
N VAL A 82 12.97 -34.76 -10.50
CA VAL A 82 12.11 -35.68 -11.26
C VAL A 82 10.97 -34.89 -11.91
N PRO A 83 10.92 -34.80 -13.26
CA PRO A 83 9.89 -34.06 -13.96
C PRO A 83 8.60 -34.88 -14.07
N THR A 84 7.47 -34.22 -13.86
CA THR A 84 6.12 -34.77 -14.08
C THR A 84 5.37 -33.86 -15.04
N LYS A 85 4.93 -34.39 -16.16
CA LYS A 85 4.23 -33.64 -17.22
C LYS A 85 2.77 -33.39 -16.83
N ILE A 86 2.32 -32.13 -16.90
CA ILE A 86 0.96 -31.71 -16.58
C ILE A 86 0.36 -30.93 -17.74
N LEU A 87 -0.86 -31.28 -18.13
CA LEU A 87 -1.61 -30.56 -19.16
C LEU A 87 -2.44 -29.45 -18.53
N CYS A 88 -2.46 -28.26 -19.14
CA CYS A 88 -3.31 -27.18 -18.69
C CYS A 88 -4.82 -27.52 -18.84
N PRO A 89 -5.66 -27.17 -17.85
CA PRO A 89 -7.11 -27.37 -17.93
C PRO A 89 -7.75 -26.58 -19.08
N ALA A 90 -8.91 -27.04 -19.57
CA ALA A 90 -9.85 -26.22 -20.37
C ALA A 90 -9.27 -25.42 -21.56
N ARG A 91 -8.41 -26.04 -22.39
CA ARG A 91 -7.74 -25.38 -23.55
C ARG A 91 -6.90 -24.14 -23.20
N LEU A 92 -6.58 -23.95 -21.92
CA LEU A 92 -5.64 -22.92 -21.47
C LEU A 92 -4.21 -23.29 -21.89
N LEU A 93 -3.35 -22.28 -21.94
CA LEU A 93 -1.95 -22.34 -22.29
C LEU A 93 -1.10 -21.92 -21.09
N TRP A 94 0.08 -22.52 -20.93
CA TRP A 94 1.02 -22.22 -19.86
C TRP A 94 1.72 -20.89 -20.11
N ASP A 95 1.63 -19.99 -19.14
CA ASP A 95 2.40 -18.74 -19.07
C ASP A 95 3.63 -19.01 -18.19
N ASP A 96 4.81 -19.03 -18.81
CA ASP A 96 6.04 -19.34 -18.09
C ASP A 96 6.54 -18.18 -17.20
N ARG A 97 6.07 -16.95 -17.44
CA ARG A 97 6.42 -15.81 -16.59
C ARG A 97 5.62 -15.83 -15.30
N LYS A 98 4.32 -16.10 -15.39
CA LYS A 98 3.39 -16.17 -14.25
C LYS A 98 3.35 -17.53 -13.57
N LYS A 99 3.88 -18.56 -14.22
CA LYS A 99 3.87 -19.97 -13.79
C LYS A 99 2.44 -20.49 -13.56
N GLU A 100 1.53 -20.16 -14.46
CA GLU A 100 0.12 -20.59 -14.41
C GLU A 100 -0.47 -20.86 -15.81
N CYS A 101 -1.60 -21.56 -15.88
CA CYS A 101 -2.34 -21.77 -17.13
C CYS A 101 -3.33 -20.62 -17.35
N THR A 102 -3.19 -19.86 -18.43
CA THR A 102 -4.06 -18.74 -18.79
C THR A 102 -4.59 -18.86 -20.23
N TYR A 103 -5.41 -17.90 -20.67
CA TYR A 103 -5.96 -17.85 -22.02
C TYR A 103 -4.88 -17.58 -23.06
N ALA A 104 -5.10 -18.05 -24.29
CA ALA A 104 -4.09 -18.02 -25.34
C ALA A 104 -3.61 -16.63 -25.76
N ASN A 105 -4.41 -15.58 -25.54
CA ASN A 105 -4.07 -14.19 -25.79
C ASN A 105 -3.20 -13.55 -24.70
N GLU A 106 -3.03 -14.23 -23.57
CA GLU A 106 -2.29 -13.74 -22.40
C GLU A 106 -1.05 -14.57 -22.08
N ALA A 107 -0.96 -15.80 -22.60
CA ALA A 107 0.09 -16.74 -22.26
C ALA A 107 1.41 -16.44 -22.98
N GLU A 108 2.48 -16.22 -22.20
CA GLU A 108 3.86 -16.25 -22.69
C GLU A 108 4.37 -17.70 -22.73
N CYS A 109 4.29 -18.31 -23.91
CA CYS A 109 4.62 -19.71 -24.17
C CYS A 109 6.12 -20.01 -24.24
N GLY A 110 6.50 -21.17 -23.71
CA GLY A 110 7.87 -21.70 -23.75
C GLY A 110 8.74 -21.20 -22.60
N PRO A 111 9.95 -21.78 -22.42
CA PRO A 111 10.92 -21.32 -21.43
C PRO A 111 11.29 -19.88 -21.75
N VAL A 112 10.81 -18.96 -20.92
CA VAL A 112 11.24 -17.58 -21.01
C VAL A 112 12.57 -17.52 -20.28
N GLU A 113 13.63 -17.04 -20.94
CA GLU A 113 14.88 -16.70 -20.27
C GLU A 113 14.56 -15.61 -19.25
N VAL A 114 14.35 -16.03 -18.00
CA VAL A 114 14.32 -15.11 -16.87
C VAL A 114 15.77 -14.68 -16.74
N GLU A 115 16.08 -13.44 -17.15
CA GLU A 115 17.32 -12.79 -16.71
C GLU A 115 17.44 -13.08 -15.23
N GLU A 116 18.51 -13.78 -14.81
CA GLU A 116 18.72 -14.11 -13.42
C GLU A 116 18.52 -12.81 -12.63
N ILE A 117 17.45 -12.76 -11.83
CA ILE A 117 17.24 -11.65 -10.90
C ILE A 117 18.47 -11.73 -10.00
N ASP A 118 19.38 -10.80 -10.22
CA ASP A 118 20.60 -10.66 -9.48
C ASP A 118 20.17 -10.36 -8.05
N GLU A 119 20.08 -11.38 -7.19
CA GLU A 119 19.65 -11.26 -5.79
C GLU A 119 20.48 -10.19 -5.05
N GLU A 120 21.66 -9.87 -5.57
CA GLU A 120 22.53 -8.80 -5.11
C GLU A 120 22.04 -7.39 -5.55
N LYS A 121 21.41 -7.23 -6.72
CA LYS A 121 20.75 -5.97 -7.14
C LYS A 121 19.45 -5.72 -6.40
N GLU A 122 18.66 -6.75 -6.11
CA GLU A 122 17.41 -6.60 -5.34
C GLU A 122 17.70 -6.16 -3.90
N LYS A 123 18.80 -6.65 -3.30
CA LYS A 123 19.32 -6.15 -2.01
C LYS A 123 19.82 -4.70 -2.04
N ILE A 124 20.22 -4.16 -3.20
CA ILE A 124 20.63 -2.76 -3.34
C ILE A 124 19.41 -1.84 -3.40
N GLU A 125 18.24 -2.33 -3.81
CA GLU A 125 17.01 -1.55 -3.89
C GLU A 125 16.15 -1.55 -2.62
N GLU A 126 16.38 -2.47 -1.67
CA GLU A 126 15.69 -2.45 -0.38
C GLU A 126 16.06 -1.22 0.46
N ALA A 127 15.07 -0.64 1.12
CA ALA A 127 15.26 0.46 2.05
C ALA A 127 16.23 0.05 3.18
N PRO A 128 17.15 0.94 3.59
CA PRO A 128 18.04 0.67 4.71
C PRO A 128 17.24 0.59 6.02
N LYS A 129 17.80 -0.06 7.03
CA LYS A 129 17.25 -0.01 8.39
C LYS A 129 17.35 1.42 8.94
N CYS A 130 16.39 1.78 9.79
CA CYS A 130 16.33 3.09 10.45
C CYS A 130 17.68 3.51 11.05
N ASP A 131 18.10 4.72 10.70
CA ASP A 131 19.18 5.46 11.36
C ASP A 131 18.59 6.71 12.03
N PRO A 132 18.36 6.69 13.36
CA PRO A 132 17.77 7.80 14.09
C PRO A 132 18.61 9.09 14.09
N GLU A 133 19.91 9.01 13.81
CA GLU A 133 20.75 10.20 13.73
C GLU A 133 20.48 10.98 12.44
N LEU A 134 20.13 10.28 11.36
CA LEU A 134 19.82 10.86 10.06
C LEU A 134 18.32 11.11 9.85
N CYS A 135 17.46 10.31 10.51
CA CYS A 135 16.01 10.43 10.45
C CYS A 135 15.49 11.28 11.60
N GLN A 136 15.29 12.58 11.35
CA GLN A 136 14.85 13.51 12.38
C GLN A 136 13.61 14.30 11.94
N LEU A 137 12.73 14.57 12.90
CA LEU A 137 11.60 15.45 12.72
C LEU A 137 12.08 16.86 12.31
N PRO A 138 11.29 17.60 11.52
CA PRO A 138 9.91 17.28 11.09
C PRO A 138 9.84 16.38 9.84
N TYR A 139 10.97 16.05 9.20
CA TYR A 139 10.97 15.44 7.87
C TYR A 139 10.96 13.91 7.89
N CYS A 140 11.46 13.31 8.96
CA CYS A 140 11.62 11.86 9.05
C CYS A 140 11.37 11.41 10.49
N LEU A 141 10.60 10.33 10.64
CA LEU A 141 10.47 9.62 11.91
C LEU A 141 10.62 8.13 11.65
N CYS A 142 11.57 7.50 12.32
CA CYS A 142 11.72 6.07 12.33
C CYS A 142 12.27 5.62 13.68
N SER A 143 11.99 4.36 14.02
CA SER A 143 12.61 3.69 15.15
C SER A 143 12.93 2.25 14.79
N LYS A 144 13.69 1.57 15.64
CA LYS A 144 14.21 0.23 15.31
C LYS A 144 13.10 -0.82 15.22
N ASN A 145 12.12 -0.79 16.12
CA ASN A 145 10.98 -1.70 16.12
C ASN A 145 9.65 -1.00 15.85
N GLY A 146 9.66 0.32 15.62
CA GLY A 146 8.47 1.09 15.31
C GLY A 146 7.68 1.52 16.54
N ASP A 147 8.11 1.16 17.74
CA ASP A 147 7.40 1.37 19.00
C ASP A 147 7.92 2.55 19.83
N ASP A 148 9.04 3.15 19.44
CA ASP A 148 9.60 4.32 20.14
C ASP A 148 8.91 5.64 19.68
N PRO A 149 8.26 6.37 20.60
CA PRO A 149 7.74 7.72 20.33
C PRO A 149 8.85 8.76 20.16
N PRO A 150 8.56 9.93 19.53
CA PRO A 150 9.54 11.01 19.36
C PRO A 150 9.91 11.74 20.67
N MET A 151 9.17 11.50 21.76
CA MET A 151 9.40 12.10 23.08
C MET A 151 8.88 11.18 24.19
N ASP A 152 9.07 11.58 25.45
CA ASP A 152 8.57 10.82 26.61
C ASP A 152 7.04 10.62 26.54
N PRO A 153 6.53 9.36 26.55
CA PRO A 153 5.10 9.07 26.50
C PRO A 153 4.26 9.90 27.48
N GLU A 154 4.77 10.16 28.69
CA GLU A 154 4.03 10.91 29.71
C GLU A 154 3.75 12.37 29.33
N SER A 155 4.45 12.90 28.34
CA SER A 155 4.27 14.25 27.81
C SER A 155 3.37 14.30 26.56
N ILE A 156 2.97 13.15 26.02
CA ILE A 156 2.22 13.02 24.78
C ILE A 156 0.70 12.99 25.06
N PRO A 157 -0.09 13.92 24.48
CA PRO A 157 -1.54 13.76 24.42
C PRO A 157 -1.91 12.48 23.69
N GLN A 158 -2.92 11.74 24.16
CA GLN A 158 -3.40 10.60 23.41
C GLN A 158 -4.32 11.06 22.28
N PHE A 159 -3.91 10.81 21.04
CA PHE A 159 -4.74 11.07 19.88
C PHE A 159 -5.59 9.85 19.53
N ILE A 160 -6.85 10.09 19.17
CA ILE A 160 -7.74 9.12 18.55
C ILE A 160 -8.04 9.60 17.14
N LEU A 161 -7.73 8.77 16.15
CA LEU A 161 -7.99 9.05 14.74
C LEU A 161 -9.15 8.17 14.29
N LEU A 162 -10.35 8.75 14.26
CA LEU A 162 -11.53 8.07 13.74
C LEU A 162 -11.46 8.06 12.21
N MET A 163 -11.36 6.88 11.62
CA MET A 163 -11.12 6.69 10.19
C MET A 163 -12.27 5.88 9.59
N ILE A 164 -13.02 6.48 8.66
CA ILE A 164 -14.23 5.88 8.10
C ILE A 164 -14.03 5.61 6.62
N ASP A 165 -14.16 4.34 6.23
CA ASP A 165 -13.92 3.88 4.87
C ASP A 165 -15.22 3.67 4.09
N GLY A 166 -15.18 4.03 2.81
CA GLY A 166 -16.19 3.68 1.82
C GLY A 166 -16.96 4.88 1.25
N ALA A 167 -18.07 4.58 0.59
CA ALA A 167 -18.92 5.60 -0.02
C ALA A 167 -19.81 6.28 1.03
N VAL A 168 -19.85 7.61 1.03
CA VAL A 168 -20.77 8.39 1.87
C VAL A 168 -22.08 8.58 1.12
N ASN A 169 -23.21 8.17 1.69
CA ASN A 169 -24.52 8.31 1.08
C ASN A 169 -25.66 8.32 2.10
N THR A 170 -26.90 8.37 1.61
CA THR A 170 -28.09 8.46 2.48
C THR A 170 -28.27 7.29 3.44
N ASN A 171 -27.62 6.15 3.21
CA ASN A 171 -27.75 4.98 4.09
C ASN A 171 -26.88 5.10 5.35
N ASN A 172 -25.82 5.91 5.30
CA ASN A 172 -24.82 5.98 6.37
C ASN A 172 -24.59 7.37 6.95
N PHE A 173 -24.99 8.41 6.24
CA PHE A 173 -24.77 9.79 6.65
C PHE A 173 -25.35 10.12 8.03
N ASP A 174 -26.56 9.65 8.33
CA ASP A 174 -27.23 9.92 9.62
C ASP A 174 -26.47 9.30 10.81
N TYR A 175 -25.81 8.14 10.61
CA TYR A 175 -24.95 7.54 11.64
C TYR A 175 -23.71 8.40 11.90
N TYR A 176 -23.11 8.94 10.84
CA TYR A 176 -21.96 9.83 10.97
C TYR A 176 -22.35 11.14 11.66
N GLU A 177 -23.48 11.75 11.28
CA GLU A 177 -23.99 12.94 11.97
C GLU A 177 -24.28 12.67 13.45
N SER A 178 -24.86 11.52 13.78
CA SER A 178 -25.13 11.14 15.18
C SER A 178 -23.84 11.02 16.00
N LEU A 179 -22.85 10.27 15.48
CA LEU A 179 -21.58 10.03 16.16
C LEU A 179 -20.73 11.30 16.30
N LEU A 180 -20.74 12.15 15.27
CA LEU A 180 -19.91 13.35 15.16
C LEU A 180 -20.63 14.63 15.60
N ASN A 181 -21.82 14.51 16.20
CA ASN A 181 -22.57 15.67 16.65
C ASN A 181 -21.84 16.38 17.81
N ASN A 182 -21.48 17.66 17.59
CA ASN A 182 -20.62 18.43 18.48
C ASN A 182 -21.09 19.89 18.66
N THR A 183 -22.38 20.18 18.50
CA THR A 183 -22.91 21.55 18.46
C THR A 183 -22.60 22.40 19.70
N ASP A 184 -22.24 21.79 20.82
CA ASP A 184 -22.11 22.47 22.12
C ASP A 184 -20.65 22.57 22.64
N GLN A 185 -19.63 22.24 21.83
CA GLN A 185 -18.24 22.20 22.30
C GLN A 185 -17.33 23.27 21.70
N ALA A 186 -16.31 23.65 22.48
CA ALA A 186 -15.20 24.47 22.00
C ALA A 186 -14.51 23.77 20.82
N GLU A 187 -14.04 24.56 19.85
CA GLU A 187 -13.47 24.05 18.59
C GLU A 187 -12.32 23.05 18.80
N GLU A 188 -11.50 23.27 19.84
CA GLU A 188 -10.37 22.41 20.24
C GLU A 188 -10.79 21.02 20.76
N LYS A 189 -12.07 20.84 21.12
CA LYS A 189 -12.63 19.57 21.62
C LYS A 189 -13.68 18.97 20.67
N ARG A 190 -13.88 19.57 19.50
CA ARG A 190 -14.79 19.05 18.48
C ARG A 190 -14.25 17.72 17.95
N LEU A 191 -15.10 16.67 17.89
CA LEU A 191 -14.70 15.40 17.29
C LEU A 191 -14.50 15.59 15.79
N LYS A 192 -13.32 15.19 15.32
CA LYS A 192 -12.98 15.15 13.91
C LYS A 192 -12.70 13.71 13.48
N ALA A 193 -12.86 13.48 12.19
CA ALA A 193 -12.74 12.18 11.57
C ALA A 193 -12.13 12.34 10.18
N THR A 194 -11.53 11.27 9.69
CA THR A 194 -10.96 11.18 8.35
C THR A 194 -11.78 10.20 7.53
N PHE A 195 -12.33 10.65 6.41
CA PHE A 195 -13.15 9.82 5.53
C PHE A 195 -12.35 9.41 4.30
N PHE A 196 -12.13 8.11 4.11
CA PHE A 196 -11.52 7.56 2.91
C PHE A 196 -12.60 7.27 1.87
N ILE A 197 -12.78 8.22 0.96
CA ILE A 197 -13.90 8.19 0.00
C ILE A 197 -13.65 7.17 -1.10
N GLN A 198 -14.68 6.39 -1.41
CA GLN A 198 -14.77 5.58 -2.62
C GLN A 198 -15.83 6.20 -3.56
N ASN A 199 -15.58 6.22 -4.88
CA ASN A 199 -16.46 6.90 -5.85
C ASN A 199 -17.86 6.28 -5.93
N GLU A 200 -17.92 4.96 -6.06
CA GLU A 200 -19.17 4.28 -6.41
C GLU A 200 -20.25 4.49 -5.35
N TYR A 201 -21.46 4.90 -5.78
CA TYR A 201 -22.61 5.21 -4.92
C TYR A 201 -22.39 6.35 -3.91
N CYS A 202 -21.38 7.20 -4.13
CA CYS A 202 -21.12 8.35 -3.27
C CYS A 202 -22.07 9.53 -3.55
N ASN A 203 -22.51 10.17 -2.49
CA ASN A 203 -23.25 11.43 -2.50
C ASN A 203 -22.27 12.57 -2.23
N TYR A 204 -21.81 13.21 -3.30
CA TYR A 204 -20.80 14.28 -3.24
C TYR A 204 -21.26 15.53 -2.48
N TYR A 205 -22.56 15.80 -2.40
CA TYR A 205 -23.08 16.84 -1.51
C TYR A 205 -22.85 16.51 -0.03
N MET A 206 -23.05 15.25 0.37
CA MET A 206 -22.80 14.81 1.74
C MET A 206 -21.31 14.83 2.08
N VAL A 207 -20.44 14.47 1.13
CA VAL A 207 -18.98 14.62 1.28
C VAL A 207 -18.59 16.08 1.46
N GLU A 208 -19.16 17.00 0.66
CA GLU A 208 -18.93 18.44 0.83
C GLU A 208 -19.37 18.93 2.22
N ARG A 209 -20.52 18.45 2.73
CA ARG A 209 -20.97 18.77 4.09
C ARG A 209 -19.94 18.35 5.13
N LEU A 210 -19.48 17.09 5.12
CA LEU A 210 -18.48 16.60 6.07
C LEU A 210 -17.19 17.45 6.01
N TYR A 211 -16.74 17.77 4.80
CA TYR A 211 -15.57 18.63 4.60
C TYR A 211 -15.76 20.03 5.21
N THR A 212 -16.91 20.67 4.96
CA THR A 212 -17.22 22.01 5.50
C THR A 212 -17.42 22.03 7.00
N GLU A 213 -17.81 20.90 7.58
CA GLU A 213 -17.90 20.68 9.02
C GLU A 213 -16.51 20.42 9.66
N GLY A 214 -15.42 20.46 8.89
CA GLY A 214 -14.06 20.37 9.41
C GLY A 214 -13.51 18.94 9.53
N HIS A 215 -14.20 17.95 8.95
CA HIS A 215 -13.65 16.61 8.78
C HIS A 215 -12.64 16.56 7.63
N GLU A 216 -11.77 15.57 7.64
CA GLU A 216 -10.77 15.36 6.58
C GLU A 216 -11.33 14.41 5.52
N ILE A 217 -11.06 14.73 4.26
CA ILE A 217 -11.43 13.91 3.10
C ILE A 217 -10.14 13.36 2.48
N ALA A 218 -9.96 12.05 2.59
CA ALA A 218 -8.86 11.29 2.01
C ALA A 218 -9.38 10.35 0.91
N LEU A 219 -8.48 9.78 0.12
CA LEU A 219 -8.85 8.95 -1.02
C LEU A 219 -8.76 7.46 -0.69
N SER A 220 -9.73 6.67 -1.16
CA SER A 220 -9.55 5.22 -1.27
C SER A 220 -9.25 4.77 -2.70
N SER A 221 -10.24 4.80 -3.58
CA SER A 221 -10.10 4.50 -5.02
C SER A 221 -11.41 4.83 -5.76
N VAL A 222 -11.36 4.90 -7.08
CA VAL A 222 -12.57 5.01 -7.91
C VAL A 222 -13.30 3.67 -7.92
N THR A 223 -12.58 2.58 -8.19
CA THR A 223 -13.19 1.27 -8.46
C THR A 223 -13.45 0.43 -7.20
N GLY A 224 -12.68 0.62 -6.13
CA GLY A 224 -12.71 -0.27 -4.95
C GLY A 224 -12.15 -1.68 -5.22
N GLU A 225 -11.50 -1.89 -6.37
CA GLU A 225 -10.93 -3.17 -6.76
C GLU A 225 -9.63 -3.49 -6.00
N ASN A 226 -9.19 -4.74 -6.08
CA ASN A 226 -7.90 -5.13 -5.51
C ASN A 226 -6.77 -4.71 -6.45
N LEU A 227 -6.09 -3.61 -6.12
CA LEU A 227 -5.00 -3.02 -6.88
C LEU A 227 -3.60 -3.53 -6.48
N GLN A 228 -3.52 -4.57 -5.64
CA GLN A 228 -2.26 -5.08 -5.07
C GLN A 228 -1.15 -5.35 -6.10
N ARG A 229 -1.51 -5.78 -7.31
CA ARG A 229 -0.56 -6.09 -8.42
C ARG A 229 -0.67 -5.10 -9.58
N ALA A 230 -1.38 -3.99 -9.37
CA ALA A 230 -1.51 -2.95 -10.37
C ALA A 230 -0.18 -2.20 -10.53
N ASN A 231 0.10 -1.74 -11.75
CA ASN A 231 1.28 -0.91 -12.01
C ASN A 231 1.06 0.53 -11.53
N VAL A 232 2.14 1.33 -11.52
CA VAL A 232 2.13 2.74 -11.09
C VAL A 232 1.05 3.55 -11.83
N SER A 233 0.89 3.36 -13.15
CA SER A 233 -0.08 4.13 -13.93
C SER A 233 -1.53 3.86 -13.53
N VAL A 234 -1.87 2.63 -13.15
CA VAL A 234 -3.21 2.28 -12.68
C VAL A 234 -3.46 2.89 -11.30
N TRP A 235 -2.50 2.77 -10.36
CA TRP A 235 -2.58 3.44 -9.06
C TRP A 235 -2.77 4.95 -9.19
N ARG A 236 -1.96 5.58 -10.04
CA ARG A 236 -2.04 7.02 -10.33
C ARG A 236 -3.41 7.41 -10.88
N ASN A 237 -3.95 6.63 -11.81
CA ASN A 237 -5.25 6.91 -12.40
C ASN A 237 -6.38 6.80 -11.36
N GLU A 238 -6.35 5.77 -10.52
CA GLU A 238 -7.32 5.58 -9.43
C GLU A 238 -7.34 6.77 -8.46
N PHE A 239 -6.16 7.22 -8.00
CA PHE A 239 -6.09 8.34 -7.07
C PHE A 239 -6.37 9.69 -7.73
N SER A 240 -5.73 9.99 -8.87
CA SER A 240 -5.88 11.29 -9.53
C SER A 240 -7.30 11.49 -10.08
N SER A 241 -7.96 10.45 -10.60
CA SER A 241 -9.36 10.54 -11.00
C SER A 241 -10.27 10.81 -9.82
N LEU A 242 -10.09 10.11 -8.70
CA LEU A 242 -10.91 10.35 -7.52
C LEU A 242 -10.70 11.76 -6.94
N ARG A 243 -9.44 12.24 -6.90
CA ARG A 243 -9.11 13.61 -6.51
C ARG A 243 -9.88 14.63 -7.36
N ASP A 244 -9.86 14.48 -8.68
CA ASP A 244 -10.56 15.38 -9.60
C ASP A 244 -12.08 15.33 -9.42
N ILE A 245 -12.64 14.14 -9.19
CA ILE A 245 -14.06 13.94 -8.92
C ILE A 245 -14.46 14.70 -7.65
N LEU A 246 -13.70 14.58 -6.56
CA LEU A 246 -13.98 15.27 -5.30
C LEU A 246 -13.83 16.78 -5.41
N VAL A 247 -12.77 17.26 -6.04
CA VAL A 247 -12.55 18.70 -6.28
C VAL A 247 -13.72 19.28 -7.07
N LYS A 248 -14.15 18.59 -8.13
CA LYS A 248 -15.24 19.06 -8.99
C LYS A 248 -16.59 18.99 -8.30
N PHE A 249 -16.97 17.82 -7.78
CA PHE A 249 -18.35 17.53 -7.37
C PHE A 249 -18.62 17.71 -5.87
N SER A 250 -17.58 17.78 -5.03
CA SER A 250 -17.69 18.07 -3.59
C SER A 250 -17.01 19.36 -3.16
N ASN A 251 -16.43 20.14 -4.07
CA ASN A 251 -15.76 21.41 -3.77
C ASN A 251 -14.67 21.27 -2.67
N VAL A 252 -14.06 20.09 -2.55
CA VAL A 252 -12.92 19.86 -1.66
C VAL A 252 -11.70 20.52 -2.28
N SER A 253 -10.93 21.28 -1.50
CA SER A 253 -9.72 21.90 -2.02
C SER A 253 -8.71 20.80 -2.39
N PRO A 254 -8.06 20.84 -3.57
CA PRO A 254 -7.02 19.87 -3.91
C PRO A 254 -5.86 19.86 -2.91
N GLU A 255 -5.58 21.01 -2.28
CA GLU A 255 -4.53 21.17 -1.26
C GLU A 255 -4.86 20.49 0.07
N ASP A 256 -6.13 20.18 0.31
CA ASP A 256 -6.61 19.50 1.53
C ASP A 256 -6.70 17.97 1.35
N ILE A 257 -6.49 17.45 0.13
CA ILE A 257 -6.53 16.01 -0.19
C ILE A 257 -5.11 15.43 -0.16
N LEU A 258 -4.61 15.18 1.05
CA LEU A 258 -3.22 14.80 1.30
C LEU A 258 -3.00 13.31 1.53
N GLY A 259 -4.06 12.59 1.90
CA GLY A 259 -3.99 11.21 2.35
C GLY A 259 -4.66 10.20 1.44
N VAL A 260 -4.18 8.96 1.50
CA VAL A 260 -4.74 7.82 0.79
C VAL A 260 -4.88 6.58 1.68
N ARG A 261 -5.73 5.64 1.26
CA ARG A 261 -5.82 4.27 1.78
C ARG A 261 -6.14 3.30 0.66
N ALA A 262 -5.26 2.33 0.45
CA ALA A 262 -5.42 1.28 -0.53
C ALA A 262 -6.74 0.51 -0.31
N PRO A 263 -7.52 0.27 -1.39
CA PRO A 263 -8.77 -0.48 -1.28
C PRO A 263 -8.55 -1.85 -0.65
N ARG A 264 -9.44 -2.22 0.28
CA ARG A 264 -9.44 -3.51 1.00
C ARG A 264 -8.20 -3.79 1.85
N LEU A 265 -7.44 -2.74 2.21
CA LEU A 265 -6.14 -2.84 2.90
C LEU A 265 -5.19 -3.82 2.19
N LYS A 266 -5.08 -3.64 0.87
CA LYS A 266 -4.12 -4.35 0.02
C LYS A 266 -3.16 -3.34 -0.59
N PRO A 267 -2.08 -2.96 0.14
CA PRO A 267 -1.06 -2.07 -0.40
C PRO A 267 -0.45 -2.66 -1.67
N GLY A 268 -0.01 -1.81 -2.60
CA GLY A 268 0.45 -2.19 -3.94
C GLY A 268 1.96 -2.23 -4.10
N TYR A 269 2.66 -2.98 -3.23
CA TYR A 269 4.13 -3.12 -3.23
C TYR A 269 4.82 -1.75 -3.34
N ASN A 270 5.73 -1.55 -4.29
CA ASN A 270 6.42 -0.28 -4.49
C ASN A 270 5.65 0.63 -5.45
N GLU A 271 4.80 0.06 -6.29
CA GLU A 271 4.06 0.75 -7.35
C GLU A 271 3.04 1.74 -6.81
N GLN A 272 2.35 1.39 -5.71
CA GLN A 272 1.44 2.32 -5.03
C GLN A 272 2.21 3.55 -4.56
N TYR A 273 3.27 3.36 -3.78
CA TYR A 273 3.99 4.45 -3.12
C TYR A 273 4.75 5.33 -4.13
N GLN A 274 5.22 4.75 -5.23
CA GLN A 274 5.73 5.52 -6.37
C GLN A 274 4.64 6.43 -6.95
N ALA A 275 3.41 5.94 -7.14
CA ALA A 275 2.30 6.76 -7.60
C ALA A 275 1.93 7.85 -6.59
N LEU A 276 2.05 7.58 -5.29
CA LEU A 276 1.78 8.57 -4.24
C LEU A 276 2.74 9.75 -4.29
N ILE A 277 4.04 9.47 -4.41
CA ILE A 277 5.07 10.50 -4.56
C ILE A 277 4.85 11.32 -5.84
N GLU A 278 4.58 10.66 -6.97
CA GLU A 278 4.34 11.34 -8.25
C GLU A 278 3.13 12.27 -8.24
N GLU A 279 2.09 11.92 -7.47
CA GLU A 279 0.86 12.71 -7.31
C GLU A 279 0.90 13.69 -6.13
N GLY A 280 2.02 13.75 -5.41
CA GLY A 280 2.23 14.68 -4.30
C GLY A 280 1.36 14.39 -3.06
N PHE A 281 0.99 13.12 -2.82
CA PHE A 281 0.39 12.74 -1.54
C PHE A 281 1.45 12.73 -0.43
N ILE A 282 1.02 13.05 0.79
CA ILE A 282 1.92 13.25 1.94
C ILE A 282 1.89 12.06 2.89
N TRP A 283 0.77 11.34 2.94
CA TRP A 283 0.63 10.20 3.84
C TRP A 283 -0.26 9.10 3.27
N ASP A 284 0.03 7.87 3.68
CA ASP A 284 -0.73 6.64 3.44
C ASP A 284 -1.16 6.03 4.76
N SER A 285 -2.28 5.32 4.75
CA SER A 285 -2.71 4.48 5.86
C SER A 285 -3.25 3.18 5.31
N SER A 286 -2.36 2.38 4.72
CA SER A 286 -2.70 1.11 4.08
C SER A 286 -2.01 -0.08 4.74
N VAL A 287 -0.87 0.14 5.38
CA VAL A 287 -0.06 -0.90 6.00
C VAL A 287 -0.69 -1.30 7.32
N SER A 288 -0.97 -2.60 7.47
CA SER A 288 -1.45 -3.17 8.73
C SER A 288 -0.35 -3.96 9.43
N THR A 289 -0.28 -3.78 10.75
CA THR A 289 0.67 -4.47 11.63
C THR A 289 0.05 -5.77 12.17
N LEU A 290 0.87 -6.61 12.78
CA LEU A 290 0.38 -7.67 13.68
C LEU A 290 -0.14 -7.06 15.00
N ALA A 291 -0.82 -7.86 15.81
CA ALA A 291 -1.21 -7.49 17.17
C ALA A 291 0.03 -7.35 18.06
N LEU A 292 0.44 -6.11 18.33
CA LEU A 292 1.66 -5.77 19.06
C LEU A 292 1.32 -4.95 20.31
N ASP A 293 2.08 -5.17 21.38
CA ASP A 293 2.05 -4.42 22.62
C ASP A 293 3.51 -4.18 23.08
N PRO A 294 4.03 -2.94 23.03
CA PRO A 294 3.35 -1.71 22.64
C PRO A 294 2.99 -1.62 21.13
N PRO A 295 2.02 -0.78 20.73
CA PRO A 295 1.65 -0.59 19.32
C PRO A 295 2.69 0.22 18.53
N VAL A 296 2.64 0.15 17.20
CA VAL A 296 3.57 0.84 16.30
C VAL A 296 3.16 2.31 16.14
N TRP A 297 4.13 3.22 16.27
CA TRP A 297 4.02 4.64 15.94
C TRP A 297 4.07 4.89 14.43
N PRO A 298 3.43 5.97 13.94
CA PRO A 298 3.67 6.49 12.60
C PRO A 298 5.15 6.66 12.28
N TYR A 299 5.50 6.41 11.02
CA TYR A 299 6.86 6.51 10.51
C TYR A 299 6.87 7.02 9.09
N THR A 300 8.00 7.55 8.64
CA THR A 300 8.21 7.85 7.22
C THR A 300 8.84 6.67 6.49
N LEU A 301 8.56 6.56 5.20
CA LEU A 301 9.06 5.49 4.33
C LEU A 301 10.47 5.78 3.78
N ASP A 302 11.21 6.72 4.39
CA ASP A 302 12.64 6.92 4.13
C ASP A 302 13.46 5.65 4.40
N TYR A 303 13.05 4.88 5.41
CA TYR A 303 13.70 3.65 5.87
C TYR A 303 12.75 2.46 5.80
N LYS A 304 13.32 1.26 5.98
CA LYS A 304 12.59 0.00 6.02
C LYS A 304 11.50 0.02 7.09
N ILE A 305 10.31 -0.45 6.74
CA ILE A 305 9.19 -0.66 7.65
C ILE A 305 9.67 -1.42 8.91
N PRO A 306 9.41 -0.90 10.12
CA PRO A 306 10.04 -1.40 11.34
C PRO A 306 9.31 -2.60 11.99
N HIS A 307 8.25 -3.10 11.35
CA HIS A 307 7.42 -4.19 11.84
C HIS A 307 7.08 -5.19 10.73
N ASP A 308 6.60 -6.36 11.13
CA ASP A 308 6.07 -7.32 10.16
C ASP A 308 4.72 -6.82 9.62
N CYS A 309 4.59 -6.83 8.29
CA CYS A 309 3.33 -6.54 7.64
C CYS A 309 2.40 -7.74 7.70
N ARG A 310 1.14 -7.50 8.06
CA ARG A 310 0.09 -8.54 8.04
C ARG A 310 -0.18 -9.07 6.63
N VAL A 311 0.05 -8.24 5.61
CA VAL A 311 -0.07 -8.58 4.19
C VAL A 311 1.30 -8.49 3.50
N LYS A 312 1.53 -9.33 2.49
CA LYS A 312 2.84 -9.44 1.84
C LYS A 312 3.20 -8.30 0.88
N SER A 313 2.29 -7.37 0.63
CA SER A 313 2.43 -6.34 -0.42
C SER A 313 2.79 -4.96 0.10
N CYS A 314 3.45 -4.91 1.25
CA CYS A 314 4.08 -3.69 1.71
C CYS A 314 5.24 -3.25 0.81
N PRO A 315 5.56 -1.95 0.79
CA PRO A 315 6.71 -1.43 0.06
C PRO A 315 8.01 -1.96 0.66
N THR A 316 9.00 -2.13 -0.20
CA THR A 316 10.36 -2.56 0.20
C THR A 316 11.41 -1.50 -0.09
N LYS A 317 11.14 -0.55 -0.99
CA LYS A 317 12.03 0.58 -1.34
C LYS A 317 11.78 1.78 -0.43
N SER A 318 12.73 2.71 -0.44
CA SER A 318 12.59 4.00 0.25
C SER A 318 11.71 4.97 -0.56
N PHE A 319 10.76 5.61 0.12
CA PHE A 319 9.92 6.71 -0.37
C PHE A 319 10.06 7.90 0.59
N PRO A 320 11.17 8.67 0.49
CA PRO A 320 11.49 9.73 1.44
C PRO A 320 10.38 10.77 1.61
N GLY A 321 10.06 11.09 2.86
CA GLY A 321 9.06 12.10 3.23
C GLY A 321 7.60 11.66 3.13
N LEU A 322 7.31 10.45 2.63
CA LEU A 322 5.96 9.88 2.65
C LEU A 322 5.71 9.23 4.01
N TRP A 323 4.67 9.68 4.69
CA TRP A 323 4.28 9.16 6.00
C TRP A 323 3.39 7.94 5.87
N GLU A 324 3.63 6.93 6.69
CA GLU A 324 2.70 5.82 6.91
C GLU A 324 2.07 5.98 8.31
N LEU A 325 0.74 5.95 8.35
CA LEU A 325 -0.06 5.82 9.55
C LEU A 325 -0.50 4.35 9.67
N PRO A 326 0.30 3.48 10.33
CA PRO A 326 0.08 2.05 10.29
C PRO A 326 -1.20 1.67 11.05
N LEU A 327 -1.99 0.78 10.47
CA LEU A 327 -3.15 0.20 11.13
C LEU A 327 -2.67 -0.88 12.12
N ASN A 328 -2.54 -0.46 13.38
CA ASN A 328 -2.31 -1.38 14.48
C ASN A 328 -3.51 -2.34 14.60
N SER A 329 -3.25 -3.65 14.50
CA SER A 329 -4.34 -4.63 14.67
C SER A 329 -4.93 -4.53 16.06
N HIS A 330 -6.24 -4.28 16.16
CA HIS A 330 -6.98 -4.25 17.41
C HIS A 330 -7.04 -5.66 18.02
N PHE A 331 -6.91 -5.75 19.35
CA PHE A 331 -7.04 -6.97 20.15
C PHE A 331 -7.11 -6.65 21.65
N VAL A 332 -7.60 -7.58 22.45
CA VAL A 332 -7.66 -7.49 23.92
C VAL A 332 -6.97 -8.70 24.56
N GLY A 333 -6.63 -8.62 25.84
CA GLY A 333 -5.76 -9.60 26.50
C GLY A 333 -6.34 -11.01 26.62
N ASP A 334 -7.67 -11.15 26.55
CA ASP A 334 -8.36 -12.45 26.57
C ASP A 334 -8.63 -13.03 25.16
N ASP A 335 -8.10 -12.39 24.11
CA ASP A 335 -8.31 -12.69 22.68
C ASP A 335 -9.79 -12.66 22.24
N THR A 336 -10.70 -12.16 23.08
CA THR A 336 -12.11 -11.99 22.72
C THR A 336 -12.21 -11.01 21.55
N GLY A 337 -12.98 -11.36 20.52
CA GLY A 337 -13.10 -10.54 19.30
C GLY A 337 -12.02 -10.77 18.25
N GLY A 338 -10.91 -11.45 18.59
CA GLY A 338 -9.82 -11.74 17.65
C GLY A 338 -8.97 -10.51 17.30
N GLN A 339 -8.14 -10.66 16.25
CA GLN A 339 -7.18 -9.63 15.80
C GLN A 339 -7.58 -9.06 14.43
N CYS A 340 -7.76 -7.75 14.37
CA CYS A 340 -8.49 -7.10 13.29
C CYS A 340 -7.92 -5.68 13.01
N PRO A 341 -7.50 -5.37 11.77
CA PRO A 341 -7.09 -4.01 11.40
C PRO A 341 -8.24 -3.01 11.30
N PHE A 342 -9.42 -3.47 10.86
CA PHE A 342 -10.66 -2.70 10.96
C PHE A 342 -11.47 -3.23 12.13
N VAL A 343 -12.01 -2.35 12.96
CA VAL A 343 -12.77 -2.79 14.14
C VAL A 343 -14.05 -3.54 13.75
N ASP A 344 -14.66 -3.25 12.59
CA ASP A 344 -15.81 -4.02 12.08
C ASP A 344 -15.48 -5.46 11.67
N GLN A 345 -14.20 -5.82 11.57
CA GLN A 345 -13.75 -7.20 11.32
C GLN A 345 -13.54 -8.01 12.59
N CYS A 346 -13.57 -7.39 13.77
CA CYS A 346 -13.51 -8.11 15.03
C CYS A 346 -14.87 -8.78 15.34
N VAL A 347 -14.84 -9.84 16.13
CA VAL A 347 -16.02 -10.68 16.39
C VAL A 347 -16.72 -10.25 17.68
N PHE A 348 -17.74 -9.40 17.55
CA PHE A 348 -18.59 -8.95 18.66
C PHE A 348 -19.89 -9.76 18.81
N SER A 349 -19.94 -10.97 18.25
CA SER A 349 -21.15 -11.80 18.26
C SER A 349 -21.69 -11.98 19.68
N PHE A 350 -22.95 -11.58 19.88
CA PHE A 350 -23.69 -11.67 21.16
C PHE A 350 -23.21 -10.75 22.29
N GLN A 351 -22.36 -9.77 21.99
CA GLN A 351 -21.93 -8.78 22.97
C GLN A 351 -22.97 -7.66 23.13
N SER A 352 -23.16 -7.22 24.38
CA SER A 352 -23.96 -6.04 24.70
C SER A 352 -23.19 -4.77 24.36
N SER A 353 -23.85 -3.61 24.36
CA SER A 353 -23.17 -2.33 24.14
C SER A 353 -22.18 -1.98 25.27
N ASP A 354 -22.36 -2.53 26.48
CA ASP A 354 -21.38 -2.38 27.57
C ASP A 354 -20.14 -3.25 27.36
N ASP A 355 -20.30 -4.45 26.79
CA ASP A 355 -19.17 -5.32 26.45
C ASP A 355 -18.34 -4.71 25.32
N VAL A 356 -18.98 -4.21 24.26
CA VAL A 356 -18.29 -3.51 23.16
C VAL A 356 -17.55 -2.27 23.68
N PHE A 357 -18.19 -1.48 24.55
CA PHE A 357 -17.53 -0.34 25.20
C PHE A 357 -16.31 -0.77 26.01
N GLY A 358 -16.44 -1.82 26.82
CA GLY A 358 -15.34 -2.37 27.62
C GLY A 358 -14.17 -2.82 26.75
N TRP A 359 -14.48 -3.50 25.65
CA TRP A 359 -13.49 -3.96 24.67
C TRP A 359 -12.75 -2.79 24.01
N LEU A 360 -13.48 -1.78 23.50
CA LEU A 360 -12.86 -0.59 22.88
C LEU A 360 -11.99 0.18 23.87
N LYS A 361 -12.43 0.23 25.13
CA LYS A 361 -11.68 0.87 26.20
C LYS A 361 -10.39 0.10 26.52
N GLU A 362 -10.43 -1.22 26.62
CA GLU A 362 -9.23 -2.04 26.86
C GLU A 362 -8.21 -1.88 25.73
N ASP A 363 -8.67 -1.97 24.48
CA ASP A 363 -7.80 -1.80 23.31
C ASP A 363 -7.21 -0.37 23.23
N PHE A 364 -7.98 0.66 23.58
CA PHE A 364 -7.48 2.02 23.73
C PHE A 364 -6.43 2.16 24.85
N LEU A 365 -6.65 1.52 26.01
CA LEU A 365 -5.72 1.59 27.14
C LEU A 365 -4.35 1.00 26.80
N ARG A 366 -4.28 0.01 25.90
CA ARG A 366 -3.00 -0.47 25.35
C ARG A 366 -2.17 0.67 24.76
N HIS A 367 -2.78 1.60 24.03
CA HIS A 367 -2.07 2.77 23.49
C HIS A 367 -1.77 3.80 24.59
N TYR A 368 -2.78 4.10 25.42
CA TYR A 368 -2.76 5.15 26.42
C TYR A 368 -1.76 4.91 27.56
N GLU A 369 -1.62 3.66 28.00
CA GLU A 369 -0.79 3.27 29.16
C GLU A 369 0.63 2.83 28.77
N THR A 370 0.91 2.68 27.46
CA THR A 370 2.24 2.28 26.96
C THR A 370 2.98 3.45 26.31
N ASN A 371 3.01 3.52 24.99
CA ASN A 371 3.83 4.46 24.23
C ASN A 371 3.06 5.63 23.64
N ARG A 372 1.75 5.77 23.93
CA ARG A 372 0.89 6.85 23.44
C ARG A 372 0.79 6.96 21.91
N SER A 373 1.07 5.87 21.20
CA SER A 373 0.84 5.79 19.75
C SER A 373 -0.61 6.18 19.43
N PRO A 374 -0.86 6.91 18.32
CA PRO A 374 -2.21 7.33 17.97
C PRO A 374 -3.14 6.12 17.83
N TYR A 375 -4.31 6.20 18.45
CA TYR A 375 -5.31 5.15 18.41
C TYR A 375 -6.16 5.29 17.15
N LEU A 376 -5.84 4.52 16.11
CA LEU A 376 -6.54 4.54 14.83
C LEU A 376 -7.77 3.64 14.91
N LEU A 377 -8.95 4.25 15.05
CA LEU A 377 -10.22 3.53 15.02
C LEU A 377 -10.74 3.50 13.59
N SER A 378 -10.29 2.51 12.81
CA SER A 378 -10.69 2.35 11.41
C SER A 378 -11.92 1.45 11.27
N LEU A 379 -12.95 1.92 10.58
CA LEU A 379 -14.21 1.19 10.40
C LEU A 379 -14.94 1.51 9.10
N HIS A 380 -15.84 0.60 8.70
CA HIS A 380 -16.80 0.83 7.63
C HIS A 380 -18.21 1.10 8.17
N THR A 381 -19.12 1.48 7.28
CA THR A 381 -20.55 1.64 7.60
C THR A 381 -21.20 0.39 8.23
N ASN A 382 -20.63 -0.80 8.03
CA ASN A 382 -21.16 -2.05 8.58
C ASN A 382 -21.22 -2.04 10.12
N TRP A 383 -20.31 -1.30 10.77
CA TRP A 383 -20.29 -1.14 12.22
C TRP A 383 -21.63 -0.65 12.78
N PHE A 384 -22.26 0.29 12.08
CA PHE A 384 -23.48 0.96 12.52
C PHE A 384 -24.75 0.13 12.28
N LEU A 385 -24.65 -0.96 11.51
CA LEU A 385 -25.80 -1.84 11.25
C LEU A 385 -26.18 -2.69 12.47
N THR A 386 -25.24 -2.89 13.40
CA THR A 386 -25.48 -3.61 14.65
C THR A 386 -25.65 -2.62 15.80
N LYS A 387 -26.85 -2.55 16.35
CA LYS A 387 -27.20 -1.59 17.41
C LYS A 387 -26.26 -1.64 18.64
N SER A 388 -25.83 -2.83 19.09
CA SER A 388 -24.92 -2.93 20.24
C SER A 388 -23.53 -2.38 19.94
N GLN A 389 -23.04 -2.52 18.70
CA GLN A 389 -21.77 -1.96 18.25
C GLN A 389 -21.83 -0.43 18.16
N ASP A 390 -22.89 0.10 17.56
CA ASP A 390 -23.15 1.53 17.45
C ASP A 390 -23.24 2.21 18.83
N GLU A 391 -24.09 1.68 19.72
CA GLU A 391 -24.21 2.19 21.10
C GLU A 391 -22.91 2.06 21.90
N GLY A 392 -22.16 0.97 21.71
CA GLY A 392 -20.87 0.74 22.36
C GLY A 392 -19.82 1.76 21.93
N LEU A 393 -19.80 2.11 20.64
CA LEU A 393 -18.92 3.15 20.11
C LEU A 393 -19.29 4.54 20.65
N HIS A 394 -20.57 4.88 20.71
CA HIS A 394 -21.01 6.14 21.32
C HIS A 394 -20.58 6.23 22.80
N LYS A 395 -20.75 5.15 23.58
CA LYS A 395 -20.27 5.07 24.97
C LYS A 395 -18.76 5.27 25.07
N PHE A 396 -17.99 4.66 24.16
CA PHE A 396 -16.53 4.84 24.11
C PHE A 396 -16.14 6.28 23.83
N VAL A 397 -16.74 6.90 22.80
CA VAL A 397 -16.47 8.29 22.43
C VAL A 397 -16.82 9.23 23.58
N ASP A 398 -17.99 9.06 24.20
CA ASP A 398 -18.40 9.87 25.35
C ASP A 398 -17.43 9.73 26.52
N TRP A 399 -17.01 8.51 26.85
CA TRP A 399 -16.01 8.26 27.89
C TRP A 399 -14.64 8.87 27.56
N ALA A 400 -14.12 8.65 26.35
CA ALA A 400 -12.80 9.14 25.95
C ALA A 400 -12.70 10.67 26.04
N ARG A 401 -13.78 11.38 25.70
CA ARG A 401 -13.88 12.85 25.83
C ARG A 401 -13.86 13.38 27.26
N THR A 402 -14.10 12.53 28.27
CA THR A 402 -13.98 12.93 29.68
C THR A 402 -12.54 13.01 30.15
N GLN A 403 -11.58 12.51 29.36
CA GLN A 403 -10.16 12.58 29.67
C GLN A 403 -9.59 13.92 29.15
N ASP A 404 -8.79 14.60 29.98
CA ASP A 404 -8.30 15.95 29.66
C ASP A 404 -7.15 15.98 28.64
N ASP A 405 -6.47 14.86 28.44
CA ASP A 405 -5.32 14.68 27.54
C ASP A 405 -5.64 13.77 26.34
N VAL A 406 -6.92 13.57 26.01
CA VAL A 406 -7.39 12.78 24.87
C VAL A 406 -8.06 13.67 23.83
N PHE A 407 -7.64 13.55 22.57
CA PHE A 407 -8.13 14.40 21.48
C PHE A 407 -8.51 13.58 20.24
N PHE A 408 -9.69 13.86 19.68
CA PHE A 408 -10.13 13.32 18.41
C PHE A 408 -9.75 14.27 17.29
N VAL A 409 -8.80 13.87 16.46
CA VAL A 409 -8.20 14.71 15.42
C VAL A 409 -8.24 14.00 14.08
N THR A 410 -8.08 14.75 12.99
CA THR A 410 -7.86 14.14 11.69
C THR A 410 -6.43 13.63 11.54
N ALA A 411 -6.17 12.80 10.52
CA ALA A 411 -4.84 12.27 10.25
C ALA A 411 -3.82 13.39 9.96
N THR A 412 -4.20 14.36 9.10
CA THR A 412 -3.34 15.51 8.80
C THR A 412 -3.11 16.39 10.02
N GLU A 413 -4.13 16.63 10.86
CA GLU A 413 -3.97 17.39 12.10
C GLU A 413 -2.98 16.74 13.07
N PHE A 414 -3.05 15.41 13.21
CA PHE A 414 -2.08 14.66 13.99
C PHE A 414 -0.66 14.80 13.43
N LEU A 415 -0.48 14.69 12.11
CA LEU A 415 0.83 14.85 11.48
C LEU A 415 1.38 16.27 11.61
N LEU A 416 0.53 17.30 11.52
CA LEU A 416 0.90 18.69 11.78
C LEU A 416 1.36 18.90 13.22
N TRP A 417 0.68 18.28 14.20
CA TRP A 417 1.14 18.28 15.59
C TRP A 417 2.50 17.59 15.73
N LEU A 418 2.65 16.40 15.14
CA LEU A 418 3.86 15.59 15.21
C LEU A 418 5.08 16.28 14.58
N THR A 419 4.85 17.15 13.60
CA THR A 419 5.90 17.84 12.84
C THR A 419 6.06 19.31 13.23
N ASP A 420 5.42 19.76 14.32
CA ASP A 420 5.58 21.12 14.84
C ASP A 420 7.01 21.36 15.35
N GLU A 421 7.61 22.51 15.03
CA GLU A 421 8.95 22.88 15.50
C GLU A 421 9.02 23.01 17.05
N ASN A 422 7.88 23.25 17.69
CA ASN A 422 7.73 23.35 19.14
C ASN A 422 7.16 22.06 19.74
N LEU A 423 7.25 20.92 19.04
CA LEU A 423 6.85 19.62 19.55
C LEU A 423 7.42 19.39 20.96
N GLY A 424 6.56 18.95 21.89
CA GLY A 424 6.92 18.75 23.30
C GLY A 424 6.94 20.02 24.16
N GLN A 425 6.75 21.21 23.58
CA GLN A 425 6.55 22.46 24.34
C GLN A 425 5.05 22.64 24.63
N GLY A 426 4.63 22.37 25.85
CA GLY A 426 3.26 22.63 26.28
C GLY A 426 2.75 21.63 27.30
N SER A 427 1.48 21.79 27.68
CA SER A 427 0.78 20.79 28.47
C SER A 427 0.17 19.74 27.56
N LYS A 428 0.27 18.45 27.91
CA LYS A 428 -0.42 17.37 27.19
C LYS A 428 -1.95 17.53 27.15
N THR A 429 -2.50 18.37 28.03
CA THR A 429 -3.93 18.70 28.09
C THR A 429 -4.33 19.90 27.22
N SER A 430 -3.39 20.49 26.48
CA SER A 430 -3.60 21.73 25.73
C SER A 430 -3.24 21.57 24.26
N TYR A 431 -3.92 20.67 23.56
CA TYR A 431 -3.86 20.59 22.10
C TYR A 431 -4.54 21.81 21.47
N LYS A 432 -3.91 22.35 20.41
CA LYS A 432 -4.48 23.43 19.61
C LYS A 432 -4.70 22.93 18.21
N THR A 433 -5.94 23.03 17.75
CA THR A 433 -6.31 22.74 16.37
C THR A 433 -5.52 23.64 15.42
N PRO A 434 -4.77 23.08 14.44
CA PRO A 434 -4.16 23.87 13.38
C PRO A 434 -5.21 24.67 12.61
N PRO A 435 -4.90 25.89 12.15
CA PRO A 435 -5.84 26.65 11.32
C PRO A 435 -6.11 25.88 10.03
N LEU A 436 -7.37 25.92 9.57
CA LEU A 436 -7.73 25.37 8.27
C LEU A 436 -6.93 26.10 7.18
N LEU A 437 -6.34 25.34 6.26
CA LEU A 437 -5.57 25.88 5.14
C LEU A 437 -6.47 26.61 4.13
N THR A 438 -7.71 26.15 4.01
CA THR A 438 -8.69 26.65 3.04
C THR A 438 -9.99 27.06 3.71
N GLU A 439 -10.61 28.14 3.23
CA GLU A 439 -11.95 28.52 3.67
C GLU A 439 -12.97 27.51 3.12
N ARG A 440 -13.73 26.88 4.02
CA ARG A 440 -14.68 25.84 3.65
C ARG A 440 -16.11 26.35 3.78
N LYS A 441 -16.84 26.38 2.68
CA LYS A 441 -18.25 26.77 2.66
C LYS A 441 -19.04 25.88 1.72
N LEU A 442 -20.21 25.46 2.18
CA LEU A 442 -21.12 24.64 1.41
C LEU A 442 -21.62 25.41 0.17
N SER A 443 -21.52 24.77 -1.00
CA SER A 443 -21.84 25.38 -2.28
C SER A 443 -23.34 25.64 -2.50
N CYS A 444 -24.22 24.83 -1.91
CA CYS A 444 -25.67 24.92 -2.07
C CYS A 444 -26.43 24.30 -0.88
N ASN A 445 -27.70 24.65 -0.70
CA ASN A 445 -28.55 24.02 0.33
C ASN A 445 -29.38 22.83 -0.20
N THR A 446 -29.59 22.78 -1.52
CA THR A 446 -30.37 21.74 -2.19
C THR A 446 -29.54 21.20 -3.35
N PRO A 447 -29.04 19.95 -3.27
CA PRO A 447 -28.21 19.38 -4.32
C PRO A 447 -29.03 18.93 -5.53
N ASN A 448 -28.39 18.91 -6.69
CA ASN A 448 -28.91 18.27 -7.89
C ASN A 448 -28.84 16.74 -7.71
N SER A 449 -29.84 16.04 -8.26
CA SER A 449 -29.85 14.57 -8.34
C SER A 449 -29.67 14.17 -9.79
N CYS A 450 -28.54 13.53 -10.09
CA CYS A 450 -28.12 13.19 -11.44
C CYS A 450 -28.29 11.69 -11.67
N GLU A 451 -29.10 11.34 -12.67
CA GLU A 451 -29.17 10.01 -13.24
C GLU A 451 -28.23 9.97 -14.46
N LEU A 452 -27.20 9.14 -14.39
CA LEU A 452 -26.08 9.19 -15.31
C LEU A 452 -25.82 7.81 -15.94
N PRO A 453 -25.62 7.74 -17.26
CA PRO A 453 -25.21 6.51 -17.91
C PRO A 453 -23.78 6.13 -17.50
N HIS A 454 -23.54 4.83 -17.35
CA HIS A 454 -22.25 4.23 -17.06
C HIS A 454 -22.11 2.91 -17.81
N THR A 455 -20.99 2.74 -18.52
CA THR A 455 -20.63 1.47 -19.15
C THR A 455 -19.72 0.69 -18.22
N GLU A 456 -20.20 -0.46 -17.73
CA GLU A 456 -19.42 -1.36 -16.89
C GLU A 456 -18.23 -1.94 -17.67
N SER A 457 -17.24 -2.51 -16.96
CA SER A 457 -16.05 -3.12 -17.57
C SER A 457 -16.35 -4.28 -18.55
N ASN A 458 -17.50 -4.93 -18.41
CA ASN A 458 -17.99 -5.98 -19.30
C ASN A 458 -18.81 -5.45 -20.50
N GLY A 459 -18.89 -4.13 -20.67
CA GLY A 459 -19.63 -3.46 -21.74
C GLY A 459 -21.14 -3.35 -21.50
N VAL A 460 -21.64 -3.73 -20.32
CA VAL A 460 -23.05 -3.57 -19.96
C VAL A 460 -23.31 -2.11 -19.61
N GLU A 461 -24.31 -1.53 -20.25
CA GLU A 461 -24.82 -0.19 -19.90
C GLU A 461 -25.68 -0.27 -18.64
N SER A 462 -25.36 0.58 -17.67
CA SER A 462 -26.08 0.72 -16.41
C SER A 462 -26.34 2.20 -16.10
N LEU A 463 -27.28 2.44 -15.18
CA LEU A 463 -27.54 3.78 -14.65
C LEU A 463 -26.93 3.91 -13.27
N ARG A 464 -26.21 5.01 -13.04
CA ARG A 464 -25.67 5.39 -11.74
C ARG A 464 -26.30 6.70 -11.30
N TYR A 465 -26.49 6.84 -9.99
CA TYR A 465 -27.06 8.04 -9.39
C TYR A 465 -26.00 8.73 -8.54
N MET A 466 -25.89 10.04 -8.71
CA MET A 466 -25.05 10.88 -7.85
C MET A 466 -25.76 12.17 -7.46
N LYS A 467 -25.40 12.72 -6.30
CA LYS A 467 -25.89 14.03 -5.84
C LYS A 467 -24.72 14.98 -5.63
N THR A 468 -24.87 16.21 -6.09
CA THR A 468 -23.83 17.26 -6.02
C THR A 468 -24.46 18.64 -6.09
N CYS A 469 -23.77 19.67 -5.58
CA CYS A 469 -24.14 21.07 -5.80
C CYS A 469 -23.77 21.61 -7.19
N ARG A 470 -23.10 20.81 -8.03
CA ARG A 470 -22.74 21.18 -9.41
C ARG A 470 -23.80 20.75 -10.41
N ASP A 471 -23.69 21.28 -11.62
CA ASP A 471 -24.47 20.79 -12.75
C ASP A 471 -24.18 19.32 -13.03
N CYS A 472 -25.23 18.56 -13.40
CA CYS A 472 -25.08 17.14 -13.69
C CYS A 472 -24.17 16.94 -14.91
N PRO A 473 -23.14 16.06 -14.80
CA PRO A 473 -22.33 15.71 -15.95
C PRO A 473 -23.15 14.90 -16.98
N GLN A 474 -22.59 14.67 -18.17
CA GLN A 474 -23.27 13.88 -19.21
C GLN A 474 -23.16 12.36 -18.98
N VAL A 475 -22.09 11.92 -18.30
CA VAL A 475 -21.80 10.51 -17.98
C VAL A 475 -21.36 10.41 -16.53
N TYR A 476 -21.48 9.21 -15.95
CA TYR A 476 -21.03 8.97 -14.58
C TYR A 476 -19.51 9.14 -14.48
N PRO A 477 -18.99 9.99 -13.56
CA PRO A 477 -17.55 10.17 -13.40
C PRO A 477 -16.85 8.86 -13.02
N TRP A 478 -15.78 8.52 -13.75
CA TRP A 478 -15.04 7.28 -13.59
C TRP A 478 -13.53 7.51 -13.82
N LEU A 479 -12.76 6.43 -14.03
CA LEU A 479 -11.35 6.47 -14.40
C LEU A 479 -11.12 7.26 -15.69
N LYS A 480 -9.98 7.95 -15.78
CA LYS A 480 -9.57 8.62 -17.02
C LYS A 480 -9.04 7.57 -18.01
N ASP A 481 -9.20 7.82 -19.30
CA ASP A 481 -8.59 7.00 -20.33
C ASP A 481 -7.06 7.13 -20.26
N LEU A 482 -6.38 6.02 -19.99
CA LEU A 482 -4.91 5.98 -19.91
C LEU A 482 -4.21 6.31 -21.26
N GLY A 483 -4.96 6.40 -22.35
CA GLY A 483 -4.47 6.71 -23.69
C GLY A 483 -4.36 8.21 -24.02
N GLU A 484 -4.83 9.11 -23.15
CA GLU A 484 -4.79 10.57 -23.37
C GLU A 484 -3.64 11.30 -22.65
N GLN A 485 -2.57 10.58 -22.25
CA GLN A 485 -1.33 11.21 -21.80
C GLN A 485 -0.28 11.20 -22.92
N ASN A 486 -0.28 12.25 -23.75
CA ASN A 486 0.81 12.62 -24.66
C ASN A 486 1.31 14.03 -24.35
#